data_AF-A0AAN9C438-F1
#
_entry.id   AF-A0AAN9C438-F1
#
_cell.length_a   1.000
_cell.length_b   1.000
_cell.length_c   1.000
_cell.angle_alpha   90.00
_cell.angle_beta   90.00
_cell.angle_gamma   90.00
#
_symmetry.space_group_name_H-M   'P 1'
#
loop_
_entity.id
_entity.type
_entity.pdbx_description
1 polymer ?
#
loop_
_entity_poly.entity_id
_entity_poly.type
_entity_poly.pdbx_seq_one_letter_code
_entity_poly.pdbx_strand_id
1 'polypeptide(L)'
;MVTLTLDKLRLVKYHEKVFTGSTQVQPKVLPPTSAAAKYHSYRVFYQVQEWACLGTSLELMPEEWGFQLQRGQLLPVHTDIPPAPEELMNIIRCGCTTDCSSQRCSCRKTFFFGLSCTTACGQCRGISCLNSMLPMDEEEEETNI
;
A
#
# COMPACT_ATOMS: atom_id res chain seq x y z
N MET A 1 9.78 18.01 -13.28
CA MET A 1 9.99 16.56 -13.10
C MET A 1 9.08 16.12 -11.96
N VAL A 2 8.11 15.23 -12.21
CA VAL A 2 7.25 14.71 -11.14
C VAL A 2 8.10 13.76 -10.30
N THR A 3 8.33 14.08 -9.03
CA THR A 3 9.02 13.16 -8.10
C THR A 3 8.10 11.99 -7.79
N LEU A 4 8.45 10.79 -8.27
CA LEU A 4 7.76 9.55 -7.92
C LEU A 4 8.14 9.18 -6.47
N THR A 5 7.17 9.23 -5.56
CA THR A 5 7.33 8.74 -4.20
C THR A 5 7.35 7.21 -4.18
N LEU A 6 7.88 6.61 -3.10
CA LEU A 6 7.87 5.15 -2.91
C LEU A 6 6.45 4.58 -2.96
N ASP A 7 5.48 5.27 -2.38
CA ASP A 7 4.08 4.83 -2.35
C ASP A 7 3.45 4.87 -3.75
N LYS A 8 3.72 5.93 -4.53
CA LYS A 8 3.27 6.01 -5.94
C LYS A 8 3.89 4.89 -6.78
N LEU A 9 5.19 4.63 -6.63
CA LEU A 9 5.86 3.52 -7.32
C LEU A 9 5.27 2.16 -6.92
N ARG A 10 5.03 1.94 -5.63
CA ARG A 10 4.41 0.72 -5.11
C ARG A 10 3.03 0.49 -5.71
N LEU A 11 2.21 1.55 -5.80
CA LEU A 11 0.88 1.49 -6.42
C LEU A 11 0.95 1.14 -7.91
N VAL A 12 1.82 1.81 -8.68
CA VAL A 12 2.03 1.51 -10.11
C VAL A 12 2.42 0.04 -10.31
N LYS A 13 3.37 -0.47 -9.52
CA LYS A 13 3.79 -1.88 -9.59
C LYS A 13 2.72 -2.86 -9.16
N TYR A 14 1.86 -2.48 -8.22
CA TYR A 14 0.69 -3.27 -7.86
C TYR A 14 -0.28 -3.37 -9.04
N HIS A 15 -0.63 -2.25 -9.69
CA HIS A 15 -1.52 -2.25 -10.85
C HIS A 15 -0.97 -3.06 -12.02
N GLU A 16 0.31 -2.94 -12.35
CA GLU A 16 0.95 -3.76 -13.40
C GLU A 16 0.76 -5.27 -13.14
N LYS A 17 0.93 -5.70 -11.89
CA LYS A 17 0.81 -7.12 -11.51
C LYS A 17 -0.65 -7.59 -11.48
N VAL A 18 -1.56 -6.75 -11.01
CA VAL A 18 -3.00 -7.06 -11.00
C VAL A 18 -3.57 -7.11 -12.42
N PHE A 19 -3.07 -6.27 -13.34
CA PHE A 19 -3.50 -6.25 -14.73
C PHE A 19 -3.08 -7.50 -15.50
N THR A 20 -1.88 -8.01 -15.21
CA THR A 20 -1.28 -9.14 -15.94
C THR A 20 -1.56 -10.50 -15.31
N GLY A 21 -1.93 -10.54 -14.02
CA GLY A 21 -2.06 -11.77 -13.25
C GLY A 21 -3.49 -12.09 -12.82
N SER A 22 -3.83 -13.38 -12.80
CA SER A 22 -5.08 -13.88 -12.22
C SER A 22 -4.92 -14.30 -10.75
N THR A 23 -3.74 -14.20 -10.17
CA THR A 23 -3.41 -14.62 -8.80
C THR A 23 -3.26 -13.42 -7.86
N GLN A 24 -3.43 -13.66 -6.55
CA GLN A 24 -3.24 -12.64 -5.54
C GLN A 24 -1.78 -12.15 -5.54
N VAL A 25 -1.60 -10.82 -5.54
CA VAL A 25 -0.26 -10.21 -5.48
C VAL A 25 0.31 -10.39 -4.09
N GLN A 26 1.48 -11.03 -3.99
CA GLN A 26 2.18 -11.19 -2.72
C GLN A 26 2.86 -9.87 -2.32
N PRO A 27 2.68 -9.35 -1.10
CA PRO A 27 3.26 -8.06 -0.69
C PRO A 27 4.79 -7.96 -0.85
N LYS A 28 5.51 -9.09 -0.72
CA LYS A 28 6.97 -9.15 -0.83
C LYS A 28 7.52 -8.84 -2.22
N VAL A 29 6.69 -8.90 -3.27
CA VAL A 29 7.12 -8.59 -4.64
C VAL A 29 6.90 -7.12 -5.01
N LEU A 30 6.43 -6.32 -4.06
CA LEU A 30 6.18 -4.89 -4.23
C LEU A 30 7.29 -4.08 -3.55
N PRO A 31 7.63 -2.88 -4.08
CA PRO A 31 8.53 -1.93 -3.42
C PRO A 31 8.05 -1.60 -1.99
N PRO A 32 8.94 -1.28 -1.03
CA PRO A 32 8.51 -0.94 0.32
C PRO A 32 7.61 0.30 0.33
N THR A 33 6.77 0.44 1.37
CA THR A 33 6.08 1.70 1.64
C THR A 33 7.08 2.74 2.15
N SER A 34 6.74 4.02 2.03
CA SER A 34 7.53 5.11 2.61
C SER A 34 7.81 4.92 4.10
N ALA A 35 6.80 4.52 4.87
CA ALA A 35 6.92 4.18 6.28
C ALA A 35 7.92 3.05 6.55
N ALA A 36 7.83 1.94 5.80
CA ALA A 36 8.75 0.82 5.96
C ALA A 36 10.20 1.21 5.61
N ALA A 37 10.37 2.04 4.58
CA ALA A 37 11.67 2.57 4.21
C ALA A 37 12.24 3.50 5.30
N LYS A 38 11.43 4.41 5.86
CA LYS A 38 11.80 5.29 6.98
C LYS A 38 12.31 4.48 8.18
N TYR A 39 11.54 3.50 8.64
CA TYR A 39 11.95 2.67 9.77
C TYR A 39 13.16 1.81 9.48
N HIS A 40 13.31 1.31 8.25
CA HIS A 40 14.53 0.63 7.84
C HIS A 40 15.76 1.56 7.96
N SER A 41 15.66 2.79 7.45
CA SER A 41 16.74 3.78 7.56
C SER A 41 17.09 4.10 9.01
N TYR A 42 16.11 4.27 9.89
CA TYR A 42 16.35 4.49 11.32
C TYR A 42 17.12 3.34 11.98
N ARG A 43 16.70 2.09 11.74
CA ARG A 43 17.37 0.93 12.34
C ARG A 43 18.78 0.75 11.79
N VAL A 44 18.99 0.98 10.50
CA VAL A 44 20.33 0.94 9.89
C VAL A 44 21.23 2.01 10.49
N PHE A 45 20.71 3.24 10.66
CA PHE A 45 21.45 4.32 11.31
C PHE A 45 21.87 3.93 12.73
N TYR A 46 20.92 3.51 13.56
CA TYR A 46 21.20 3.06 14.93
C TYR A 46 22.25 1.95 14.96
N GLN A 47 22.10 0.93 14.11
CA GLN A 47 23.03 -0.19 14.06
C GLN A 47 24.45 0.23 13.66
N VAL A 48 24.58 1.15 12.71
CA VAL A 48 25.87 1.71 12.27
C VAL A 48 26.51 2.53 13.39
N GLN A 49 25.73 3.33 14.12
CA GLN A 49 26.23 4.11 15.24
C GLN A 49 26.73 3.20 16.38
N GLU A 50 25.99 2.16 16.72
CA GLU A 50 26.41 1.15 17.71
C GLU A 50 27.73 0.48 17.32
N TRP A 51 27.88 0.11 16.04
CA TRP A 51 29.11 -0.50 15.52
C TRP A 51 30.28 0.48 15.51
N ALA A 52 30.07 1.70 15.03
CA ALA A 52 31.11 2.71 14.87
C ALA A 52 31.64 3.19 16.23
N CYS A 53 30.76 3.28 17.23
CA CYS A 53 31.13 3.76 18.56
C CYS A 53 31.72 2.69 19.47
N LEU A 54 31.86 1.42 19.06
CA LEU A 54 32.44 0.33 19.88
C LEU A 54 31.86 0.25 21.32
N GLY A 55 30.60 0.63 21.52
CA GLY A 55 29.97 0.69 22.84
C GLY A 55 30.29 1.95 23.67
N THR A 56 30.98 2.95 23.12
CA THR A 56 30.98 4.31 23.70
C THR A 56 29.67 5.00 23.33
N SER A 57 28.70 4.94 24.25
CA SER A 57 27.33 5.40 24.07
C SER A 57 27.27 6.82 23.49
N LEU A 58 27.00 6.94 22.19
CA LEU A 58 26.16 8.02 21.74
C LEU A 58 24.79 7.69 22.36
N GLU A 59 24.27 8.54 23.25
CA GLU A 59 22.97 8.32 23.91
C GLU A 59 21.83 8.39 22.89
N LEU A 60 21.73 7.39 22.01
CA LEU A 60 20.62 7.20 21.10
C LEU A 60 19.62 6.28 21.78
N MET A 61 18.42 6.79 22.02
CA MET A 61 17.32 5.98 22.50
C MET A 61 16.84 5.06 21.36
N PRO A 62 16.94 3.72 21.49
CA PRO A 62 16.55 2.80 20.42
C PRO A 62 15.11 3.03 19.90
N GLU A 63 14.23 3.48 20.79
CA GLU A 63 12.82 3.80 20.51
C GLU A 63 12.65 4.93 19.49
N GLU A 64 13.58 5.88 19.45
CA GLU A 64 13.59 6.96 18.45
C GLU A 64 14.11 6.48 17.10
N TRP A 65 14.81 5.34 17.07
CA TRP A 65 15.49 4.81 15.89
C TRP A 65 14.89 3.50 15.39
N GLY A 66 13.58 3.34 15.56
CA GLY A 66 12.82 2.27 14.95
C GLY A 66 12.90 0.94 15.68
N PHE A 67 13.24 0.95 16.96
CA PHE A 67 13.02 -0.16 17.87
C PHE A 67 11.88 0.15 18.84
N GLN A 68 11.40 -0.88 19.53
CA GLN A 68 10.46 -0.75 20.64
C GLN A 68 10.90 -1.73 21.73
N LEU A 69 10.83 -1.29 22.99
CA LEU A 69 11.13 -2.15 24.12
C LEU A 69 9.88 -2.96 24.50
N GLN A 70 9.94 -4.27 24.32
CA GLN A 70 8.90 -5.19 24.77
C GLN A 70 9.50 -6.30 25.61
N ARG A 71 9.04 -6.41 26.87
CA ARG A 71 9.49 -7.45 27.82
C ARG A 71 11.03 -7.51 27.97
N GLY A 72 11.68 -6.34 27.99
CA GLY A 72 13.14 -6.24 28.09
C GLY A 72 13.90 -6.56 26.80
N GLN A 73 13.22 -6.74 25.67
CA GLN A 73 13.82 -6.97 24.36
C GLN A 73 13.55 -5.80 23.42
N LEU A 74 14.59 -5.39 22.69
CA LEU A 74 14.44 -4.45 21.58
C LEU A 74 13.91 -5.20 20.37
N LEU A 75 12.68 -4.87 19.97
CA LEU A 75 12.05 -5.41 18.77
C LEU A 75 12.05 -4.36 17.66
N PRO A 76 12.33 -4.74 16.41
CA PRO A 76 12.27 -3.81 15.29
C PRO A 76 10.82 -3.37 15.01
N VAL A 77 10.62 -2.06 14.91
CA VAL A 77 9.40 -1.47 14.35
C VAL A 77 9.54 -1.48 12.84
N HIS A 78 8.66 -2.22 12.16
CA HIS A 78 8.74 -2.38 10.71
C HIS A 78 7.99 -1.28 9.95
N THR A 79 6.91 -0.77 10.51
CA THR A 79 6.01 0.24 9.94
C THR A 79 5.12 0.80 11.06
N ASP A 80 4.68 2.04 10.94
CA ASP A 80 3.66 2.71 11.79
C ASP A 80 2.28 2.77 11.11
N ILE A 81 2.23 2.51 9.81
CA ILE A 81 0.99 2.43 9.03
C ILE A 81 0.58 0.97 8.78
N PRO A 82 -0.71 0.70 8.53
CA PRO A 82 -1.16 -0.61 8.09
C PRO A 82 -0.48 -1.02 6.76
N PRO A 83 -0.32 -2.33 6.50
CA PRO A 83 0.37 -2.85 5.32
C PRO A 83 -0.30 -2.49 3.98
N ALA A 84 -1.59 -2.16 4.03
CA ALA A 84 -2.39 -1.62 2.94
C ALA A 84 -3.60 -0.86 3.53
N PRO A 85 -4.20 0.09 2.81
CA PRO A 85 -5.51 0.64 3.13
C PRO A 85 -6.56 -0.46 3.33
N GLU A 86 -7.51 -0.25 4.25
CA GLU A 86 -8.52 -1.24 4.62
C GLU A 86 -9.42 -1.61 3.42
N GLU A 87 -9.67 -0.65 2.53
CA GLU A 87 -10.39 -0.83 1.28
C GLU A 87 -9.67 -1.82 0.35
N LEU A 88 -8.32 -1.80 0.33
CA LEU A 88 -7.52 -2.74 -0.45
C LEU A 88 -7.52 -4.15 0.15
N MET A 89 -7.63 -4.27 1.47
CA MET A 89 -7.70 -5.58 2.15
C MET A 89 -9.01 -6.31 1.85
N ASN A 90 -10.07 -5.55 1.54
CA ASN A 90 -11.40 -6.06 1.24
C ASN A 90 -11.70 -6.13 -0.27
N ILE A 91 -10.71 -5.95 -1.16
CA ILE A 91 -10.96 -5.97 -2.62
C ILE A 91 -11.55 -7.31 -3.04
N ILE A 92 -12.83 -7.25 -3.41
CA ILE A 92 -13.55 -8.32 -4.10
C ILE A 92 -13.43 -8.02 -5.59
N ARG A 93 -12.69 -8.86 -6.31
CA ARG A 93 -12.71 -8.87 -7.77
C ARG A 93 -13.81 -9.81 -8.25
N CYS A 94 -14.63 -9.37 -9.20
CA CYS A 94 -15.57 -10.26 -9.87
C CYS A 94 -14.88 -10.98 -11.03
N GLY A 95 -15.22 -12.24 -11.27
CA GLY A 95 -14.84 -12.97 -12.49
C GLY A 95 -15.79 -12.73 -13.67
N CYS A 96 -16.57 -11.64 -13.63
CA CYS A 96 -17.61 -11.40 -14.63
C CYS A 96 -17.02 -11.19 -16.03
N THR A 97 -17.68 -11.80 -17.01
CA THR A 97 -17.39 -11.63 -18.45
C THR A 97 -18.30 -10.60 -19.12
N THR A 98 -19.30 -10.08 -18.39
CA THR A 98 -20.29 -9.11 -18.85
C THR A 98 -20.21 -7.80 -18.06
N ASP A 99 -21.09 -6.84 -18.38
CA ASP A 99 -21.19 -5.47 -17.85
C ASP A 99 -21.40 -5.30 -16.34
N CYS A 100 -21.41 -6.38 -15.55
CA CYS A 100 -21.59 -6.37 -14.09
C CYS A 100 -22.91 -5.71 -13.62
N SER A 101 -23.95 -5.73 -14.47
CA SER A 101 -25.29 -5.21 -14.14
C SER A 101 -26.05 -6.08 -13.14
N SER A 102 -25.78 -7.39 -13.12
CA SER A 102 -26.55 -8.34 -12.30
C SER A 102 -25.99 -8.54 -10.88
N GLN A 103 -26.85 -8.98 -9.96
CA GLN A 103 -26.50 -9.40 -8.60
C GLN A 103 -25.61 -10.66 -8.54
N ARG A 104 -25.25 -11.26 -9.70
CA ARG A 104 -24.21 -12.31 -9.77
C ARG A 104 -22.80 -11.72 -9.65
N CYS A 105 -22.63 -10.43 -9.93
CA CYS A 105 -21.37 -9.75 -9.72
C CYS A 105 -21.12 -9.56 -8.21
N SER A 106 -20.03 -10.13 -7.70
CA SER A 106 -19.64 -10.02 -6.29
C SER A 106 -19.30 -8.57 -5.89
N CYS A 107 -18.74 -7.77 -6.80
CA CYS A 107 -18.54 -6.34 -6.61
C CYS A 107 -19.87 -5.60 -6.49
N ARG A 108 -20.90 -5.97 -7.27
CA ARG A 108 -22.21 -5.31 -7.22
C ARG A 108 -22.92 -5.52 -5.88
N LYS A 109 -22.77 -6.70 -5.28
CA LYS A 109 -23.30 -6.99 -3.93
C LYS A 109 -22.64 -6.14 -2.85
N THR A 110 -21.37 -5.80 -3.05
CA THR A 110 -20.57 -5.04 -2.07
C THR A 110 -20.46 -3.55 -2.42
N PHE A 111 -21.14 -3.12 -3.48
CA PHE A 111 -21.21 -1.72 -3.91
C PHE A 111 -21.77 -0.78 -2.84
N PHE A 112 -22.72 -1.25 -2.02
CA PHE A 112 -23.26 -0.49 -0.89
C PHE A 112 -22.23 -0.21 0.21
N PHE A 113 -21.13 -0.97 0.26
CA PHE A 113 -19.98 -0.73 1.13
C PHE A 113 -18.86 0.04 0.42
N GLY A 114 -19.17 0.71 -0.70
CA GLY A 114 -18.22 1.52 -1.46
C GLY A 114 -17.29 0.73 -2.39
N LEU A 115 -17.47 -0.59 -2.52
CA LEU A 115 -16.62 -1.43 -3.36
C LEU A 115 -17.21 -1.59 -4.77
N SER A 116 -16.64 -0.88 -5.74
CA SER A 116 -17.01 -0.99 -7.15
C SER A 116 -16.08 -1.94 -7.91
N CYS A 117 -16.46 -2.30 -9.13
CA CYS A 117 -15.54 -2.95 -10.04
C CYS A 117 -14.36 -2.00 -10.34
N THR A 118 -13.15 -2.52 -10.18
CA THR A 118 -11.90 -1.84 -10.51
C THR A 118 -11.23 -2.51 -11.70
N THR A 119 -10.08 -1.98 -12.12
CA THR A 119 -9.21 -2.59 -13.14
C THR A 119 -8.76 -4.01 -12.79
N ALA A 120 -8.91 -4.45 -11.54
CA ALA A 120 -8.64 -5.81 -11.06
C ALA A 120 -9.75 -6.83 -11.39
N CYS A 121 -10.92 -6.37 -11.84
CA CYS A 121 -12.07 -7.23 -12.15
C CYS A 121 -11.95 -7.89 -13.51
N GLY A 122 -12.60 -9.05 -13.67
CA GLY A 122 -12.54 -10.00 -14.80
C GLY A 122 -12.37 -9.39 -16.19
N GLN A 123 -13.40 -9.49 -17.04
CA GLN A 123 -13.32 -8.86 -18.37
C GLN A 123 -13.86 -7.45 -18.41
N CYS A 124 -14.67 -7.07 -17.43
CA CYS A 124 -15.20 -5.73 -17.35
C CYS A 124 -14.13 -4.67 -17.00
N ARG A 125 -13.10 -5.07 -16.24
CA ARG A 125 -11.94 -4.25 -15.80
C ARG A 125 -12.32 -2.86 -15.26
N GLY A 126 -13.53 -2.69 -14.74
CA GLY A 126 -14.05 -1.39 -14.32
C GLY A 126 -14.17 -0.34 -15.43
N ILE A 127 -13.93 -0.67 -16.71
CA ILE A 127 -13.99 0.28 -17.84
C ILE A 127 -15.29 0.09 -18.62
N SER A 128 -15.67 -1.16 -18.88
CA SER A 128 -16.87 -1.51 -19.68
C SER A 128 -18.04 -2.01 -18.81
N CYS A 129 -18.08 -1.59 -17.54
CA CYS A 129 -19.01 -2.12 -16.55
C CYS A 129 -19.86 -1.02 -15.91
N LEU A 130 -21.13 -1.32 -15.68
CA LEU A 130 -22.09 -0.42 -15.02
C LEU A 130 -21.92 -0.33 -13.49
N ASN A 131 -20.91 -1.01 -12.95
CA ASN A 131 -20.57 -1.07 -11.54
C ASN A 131 -19.18 -0.49 -11.26
N SER A 132 -18.63 0.38 -12.11
CA SER A 132 -17.40 1.12 -11.81
C SER A 132 -17.73 2.47 -11.19
N MET A 133 -16.91 2.93 -10.24
CA MET A 133 -16.87 4.34 -9.88
C MET A 133 -16.20 5.07 -11.05
N LEU A 134 -16.91 6.02 -11.67
CA LEU A 134 -16.26 6.98 -12.55
C LEU A 134 -15.21 7.74 -11.72
N PRO A 135 -14.02 8.05 -12.27
CA PRO A 135 -13.09 8.92 -11.56
C PRO A 135 -13.82 10.22 -11.22
N MET A 136 -13.90 10.54 -9.93
CA MET A 136 -14.17 11.90 -9.50
C MET A 136 -13.00 12.72 -10.03
N ASP A 137 -13.29 13.74 -10.82
CA ASP A 137 -12.28 14.67 -11.32
C ASP A 137 -11.43 15.14 -10.13
N GLU A 138 -10.12 14.85 -10.17
CA GLU A 138 -9.16 15.47 -9.26
C GLU A 138 -9.22 16.98 -9.58
N GLU A 139 -9.93 17.76 -8.77
CA GLU A 139 -9.79 19.22 -8.79
C GLU A 139 -8.31 19.51 -8.56
N GLU A 140 -7.65 20.04 -9.59
CA GLU A 140 -6.31 20.57 -9.52
C GLU A 140 -6.30 21.65 -8.42
N GLU A 141 -5.74 21.34 -7.26
CA GLU A 141 -5.35 22.38 -6.30
C GLU A 141 -4.26 23.23 -6.98
N GLU A 142 -4.69 24.30 -7.66
CA GLU A 142 -3.85 25.44 -7.99
C GLU A 142 -3.30 25.99 -6.68
N THR A 143 -2.07 25.59 -6.34
CA THR A 143 -1.30 26.24 -5.28
C THR A 143 -0.95 27.65 -5.74
N ASN A 144 -1.82 28.61 -5.46
CA ASN A 144 -1.46 30.02 -5.38
C ASN A 144 -0.96 30.32 -3.96
N ILE A 145 0.33 30.65 -3.89
CA ILE A 145 1.07 31.56 -2.98
C ILE A 145 2.46 30.98 -2.68
#